data_AF-A0A2E3QM85-F1
#
_entry.id   AF-A0A2E3QM85-F1
#
_cell.length_a   1.000
_cell.length_b   1.000
_cell.length_c   1.000
_cell.angle_alpha   90.00
_cell.angle_beta   90.00
_cell.angle_gamma   90.00
#
_symmetry.space_group_name_H-M   'P 1'
#
loop_
_entity.id
_entity.type
_entity.pdbx_description
1 polymer ?
#
loop_
_entity_poly.entity_id
_entity_poly.type
_entity_poly.pdbx_seq_one_letter_code
_entity_poly.pdbx_strand_id
1 'polypeptide(L)' 'VATLVTGGITTHSADGETASFVEMPDVFTTNICFGGSDLKTAYITLSTTGKLISCEWDNPGLPLNFLNK' A
#
# COMPACT_ATOMS: atom_id res chain seq x y z
N VAL A 1 -0.63 -5.25 -4.04
CA VAL A 1 0.36 -5.49 -5.14
C VAL A 1 0.52 -4.20 -5.93
N ALA A 2 1.73 -3.79 -6.25
CA ALA A 2 1.94 -2.61 -7.10
C ALA A 2 1.70 -2.94 -8.58
N THR A 3 0.93 -2.10 -9.26
CA THR A 3 0.58 -2.27 -10.69
C THR A 3 1.32 -1.23 -11.51
N LEU A 4 2.51 -1.62 -11.99
CA LEU A 4 3.43 -0.74 -12.71
C LEU A 4 2.82 -0.25 -14.04
N VAL A 5 3.23 0.94 -14.47
CA VAL A 5 2.75 1.67 -15.66
C VAL A 5 1.31 2.17 -15.53
N THR A 6 0.37 1.35 -15.05
CA THR A 6 -0.99 1.81 -14.69
C THR A 6 -0.95 2.80 -13.53
N GLY A 7 -0.02 2.61 -12.58
CA GLY A 7 0.24 3.58 -11.51
C GLY A 7 -0.71 3.44 -10.32
N GLY A 8 -0.51 2.40 -9.51
CA GLY A 8 -1.26 2.26 -8.28
C GLY A 8 -1.07 0.94 -7.55
N ILE A 9 -1.98 0.66 -6.64
CA ILE A 9 -1.97 -0.53 -5.79
C ILE A 9 -3.25 -1.31 -6.04
N THR A 10 -3.11 -2.55 -6.51
CA THR A 10 -4.20 -3.52 -6.53
C THR A 10 -4.24 -4.29 -5.21
N THR A 11 -5.38 -4.32 -4.55
CA THR A 11 -5.64 -5.19 -3.40
C THR A 11 -6.44 -6.40 -3.85
N HIS A 12 -6.16 -7.56 -3.27
CA HIS A 12 -6.85 -8.81 -3.59
C HIS A 12 -7.43 -9.38 -2.30
N SER A 13 -8.66 -9.91 -2.35
CA SER A 13 -9.21 -10.66 -1.22
C SER A 13 -8.42 -11.96 -1.00
N ALA A 14 -8.46 -12.45 0.24
CA ALA A 14 -7.71 -13.65 0.64
C ALA A 14 -8.18 -14.91 -0.10
N ASP A 15 -9.44 -14.96 -0.54
CA ASP A 15 -10.02 -16.02 -1.36
C ASP A 15 -9.72 -15.87 -2.87
N GLY A 16 -9.19 -14.72 -3.29
CA GLY A 16 -8.91 -14.41 -4.69
C GLY A 16 -10.13 -14.03 -5.55
N GLU A 17 -11.33 -13.96 -4.97
CA GLU A 17 -12.59 -13.68 -5.68
C GLU A 17 -12.70 -12.21 -6.11
N THR A 18 -12.04 -11.29 -5.39
CA THR A 18 -12.18 -9.85 -5.61
C THR A 18 -10.84 -9.15 -5.71
N ALA A 19 -10.83 -8.08 -6.50
CA ALA A 19 -9.72 -7.14 -6.57
C ALA A 19 -10.25 -5.69 -6.60
N SER A 20 -9.56 -4.79 -5.91
CA SER A 20 -9.80 -3.35 -5.99
C SER A 20 -8.50 -2.63 -6.33
N PHE A 21 -8.61 -1.43 -6.90
CA PHE A 21 -7.46 -0.64 -7.32
C PHE A 21 -7.51 0.75 -6.71
N VAL A 22 -6.39 1.18 -6.15
CA VAL A 22 -6.19 2.53 -5.64
C VAL A 22 -5.14 3.21 -6.53
N GLU A 23 -5.59 4.21 -7.27
CA GLU A 23 -4.74 5.02 -8.13
C GLU A 23 -3.75 5.84 -7.30
N MET A 24 -2.51 5.90 -7.74
CA MET A 24 -1.45 6.67 -7.10
C MET A 24 -0.97 7.78 -8.03
N PRO A 25 -0.48 8.90 -7.49
CA PRO A 25 0.04 10.01 -8.28
C PRO A 25 1.45 9.72 -8.85
N ASP A 26 1.69 8.49 -9.31
CA ASP A 26 2.92 8.04 -9.99
C ASP A 26 2.69 6.75 -10.77
N VAL A 27 3.10 6.74 -12.04
CA VAL A 27 3.00 5.56 -12.94
C VAL A 27 3.88 4.39 -12.49
N PHE A 28 4.91 4.64 -11.68
CA PHE A 28 5.79 3.65 -11.07
C PHE A 28 5.70 3.70 -9.54
N THR A 29 4.52 3.37 -9.02
CA THR A 29 4.36 2.99 -7.61
C THR A 29 5.04 1.65 -7.36
N THR A 30 5.86 1.52 -6.30
CA THR A 30 6.74 0.34 -6.15
C THR A 30 6.61 -0.42 -4.84
N ASN A 31 6.28 0.23 -3.73
CA ASN A 31 6.19 -0.41 -2.42
C ASN A 31 5.05 0.18 -1.60
N ILE A 32 4.51 -0.61 -0.68
CA ILE A 32 3.61 -0.19 0.37
C ILE A 32 3.97 -0.91 1.67
N CYS A 33 3.99 -0.16 2.77
CA CYS A 33 4.01 -0.72 4.12
C CYS A 33 3.00 0.03 5.02
N PHE A 34 2.77 -0.50 6.22
CA PHE A 34 1.73 -0.01 7.11
C PHE A 34 2.29 0.34 8.48
N GLY A 35 1.77 1.41 9.08
CA GLY A 35 2.12 1.88 10.42
C GLY A 35 0.98 2.68 11.04
N GLY A 36 1.30 3.50 12.04
CA GLY A 36 0.29 4.14 12.89
C GLY A 36 -0.14 3.23 14.05
N SER A 37 -0.91 3.78 15.00
CA SER A 37 -1.32 3.07 16.22
C SER A 37 -2.27 1.90 15.95
N ASP A 38 -3.01 1.94 14.84
CA ASP A 38 -3.97 0.92 14.41
C ASP A 38 -3.56 0.22 13.11
N LEU A 39 -2.33 0.46 12.63
CA LEU A 39 -1.79 -0.05 11.38
C LEU A 39 -2.56 0.36 10.12
N LYS A 40 -3.35 1.45 10.16
CA LYS A 40 -4.11 1.95 9.00
C LYS A 40 -3.42 3.05 8.19
N THR A 41 -2.27 3.55 8.62
CA THR A 41 -1.50 4.47 7.79
C THR A 41 -0.66 3.69 6.79
N ALA A 42 -0.95 3.83 5.50
CA ALA A 42 -0.13 3.30 4.42
C ALA A 42 1.00 4.28 4.06
N TYR A 43 2.22 3.78 3.92
CA TYR A 43 3.38 4.51 3.39
C TYR A 43 3.75 3.91 2.04
N ILE A 44 3.84 4.76 1.00
CA ILE A 44 3.92 4.31 -0.39
C ILE A 44 5.07 5.03 -1.10
N THR A 45 5.91 4.28 -1.79
CA THR A 45 7.03 4.81 -2.57
C THR A 45 6.66 5.00 -4.04
N LEU A 46 6.95 6.20 -4.55
CA LEU A 46 6.65 6.65 -5.91
C LEU A 46 7.97 6.84 -6.67
N SER A 47 8.31 5.92 -7.57
CA SER A 47 9.67 5.83 -8.13
C SER A 47 9.96 6.90 -9.17
N THR A 48 8.99 7.35 -9.97
CA THR A 48 9.24 8.36 -11.02
C THR A 48 9.51 9.72 -10.38
N THR A 49 8.73 10.04 -9.36
CA THR A 49 8.80 11.32 -8.63
C THR A 49 9.82 11.31 -7.50
N GLY A 50 10.29 10.14 -7.05
CA GLY A 50 11.19 9.98 -5.92
C GLY A 50 10.55 10.33 -4.57
N LYS A 51 9.21 10.30 -4.49
CA LYS A 51 8.46 10.71 -3.29
C LYS A 51 8.08 9.51 -2.43
N LEU A 52 8.04 9.76 -1.12
CA LEU A 52 7.36 8.91 -0.15
C LEU A 52 6.08 9.65 0.26
N ILE A 53 4.93 9.00 0.10
CA ILE A 53 3.64 9.55 0.54
C ILE A 53 3.04 8.70 1.65
N SER A 54 2.09 9.28 2.38
CA SER A 54 1.30 8.57 3.38
C SER A 54 -0.18 8.90 3.23
N CYS A 55 -1.05 7.91 3.43
CA CYS A 55 -2.51 8.09 3.47
C CYS A 55 -3.16 7.10 4.43
N GLU A 56 -4.40 7.37 4.79
CA GLU A 56 -5.25 6.38 5.44
C GLU A 56 -5.58 5.24 4.47
N TRP A 57 -5.67 4.02 5.00
CA TRP A 57 -5.98 2.82 4.25
C TRP A 57 -7.18 2.10 4.84
N ASP A 58 -8.01 1.49 3.99
CA ASP A 58 -9.29 0.90 4.41
C ASP A 58 -9.12 -0.20 5.46
N ASN A 59 -8.06 -0.99 5.35
CA ASN A 59 -7.76 -2.14 6.20
C ASN A 59 -6.40 -1.98 6.88
N PRO A 60 -6.26 -2.45 8.14
CA PRO A 60 -4.98 -2.41 8.82
C PRO A 60 -3.97 -3.36 8.17
N GLY A 61 -2.71 -2.96 8.13
CA GLY A 61 -1.61 -3.84 7.74
C GLY A 61 -1.38 -4.96 8.74
N LEU A 62 -0.69 -6.01 8.27
CA LEU A 62 -0.28 -7.12 9.13
C LEU A 62 0.80 -6.64 10.13
N PRO A 63 0.65 -6.90 11.45
CA PRO A 63 1.69 -6.62 12.42
C PRO A 63 3.04 -7.26 12.04
N LEU A 64 4.12 -6.49 12.16
CA LEU A 64 5.47 -7.02 11.94
C LEU A 64 5.81 -8.08 13.00
N ASN A 65 6.70 -9.00 12.64
CA ASN A 65 7.07 -10.14 13.50
C ASN A 65 7.56 -9.75 14.91
N PHE A 66 8.03 -8.51 15.11
CA PHE A 66 8.52 -8.01 16.40
C PHE A 66 7.77 -6.79 16.92
N LEU A 67 6.61 -6.47 16.34
CA LEU A 67 5.82 -5.34 16.79
C LEU A 67 5.24 -5.63 18.19
N ASN A 68 5.60 -4.82 19.19
CA ASN A 68 5.13 -4.88 20.57
C ASN A 68 5.40 -6.22 21.31
N LYS A 69 6.47 -6.95 20.94
CA LYS A 69 6.95 -8.11 21.69
C LYS A 69 7.85 -7.71 22.86
#